data_AF-T1CRC2-F1
#
_entry.id   AF-T1CRC2-F1
#
_cell.length_a   1.000
_cell.length_b   1.000
_cell.length_c   1.000
_cell.angle_alpha   90.00
_cell.angle_beta   90.00
_cell.angle_gamma   90.00
#
_symmetry.space_group_name_H-M   'P 1'
#
loop_
_entity.id
_entity.type
_entity.pdbx_description
1 polymer ?
#
loop_
_entity_poly.entity_id
_entity_poly.type
_entity_poly.pdbx_seq_one_letter_code
_entity_poly.pdbx_strand_id
1 'polypeptide(L)'
;MFLAALDGVPRDLVESSRVDGANERRVWRHVVIPNIRPTLMFVSVLLVIGAVQVFTQVYILTAGGPFGSTSVLMTDAYQQAFSFFSFSYAAAIASLMAVVIFGLSILQIRLMRRRDVS
;
A
#
# COMPACT_ATOMS: atom_id res chain seq x y z
N MET A 1 -11.84 -10.15 -1.52
CA MET A 1 -11.81 -9.08 -0.48
C MET A 1 -12.45 -7.78 -0.95
N PHE A 2 -11.99 -7.15 -2.04
CA PHE A 2 -12.62 -5.92 -2.56
C PHE A 2 -14.12 -6.08 -2.89
N LEU A 3 -14.51 -7.21 -3.49
CA LEU A 3 -15.91 -7.47 -3.83
C LEU A 3 -16.79 -7.66 -2.58
N ALA A 4 -16.27 -8.34 -1.55
CA ALA A 4 -16.93 -8.47 -0.25
C ALA A 4 -17.04 -7.12 0.50
N ALA A 5 -16.06 -6.22 0.33
CA ALA A 5 -16.13 -4.88 0.89
C ALA A 5 -17.19 -4.02 0.19
N LEU A 6 -17.34 -4.17 -1.13
CA LEU A 6 -18.40 -3.51 -1.89
C LEU A 6 -19.79 -4.07 -1.53
N ASP A 7 -19.90 -5.37 -1.26
CA ASP A 7 -21.14 -6.00 -0.79
C ASP A 7 -21.54 -5.55 0.63
N GLY A 8 -20.57 -5.13 1.45
CA GLY A 8 -20.81 -4.57 2.79
C GLY A 8 -21.32 -3.13 2.79
N VAL A 9 -21.41 -2.45 1.63
CA VAL A 9 -21.97 -1.10 1.54
C VAL A 9 -23.50 -1.20 1.71
N PRO A 10 -24.11 -0.57 2.74
CA PRO A 10 -25.54 -0.67 2.95
C PRO A 10 -26.31 -0.10 1.75
N ARG A 11 -27.16 -0.92 1.13
CA ARG A 11 -27.93 -0.52 -0.06
C ARG A 11 -28.84 0.68 0.23
N ASP A 12 -29.36 0.77 1.45
CA ASP A 12 -30.20 1.87 1.93
C ASP A 12 -29.48 3.24 1.88
N LEU A 13 -28.16 3.28 2.10
CA LEU A 13 -27.35 4.51 1.99
C LEU A 13 -27.14 4.93 0.53
N VAL A 14 -27.05 3.96 -0.38
CA VAL A 14 -26.91 4.20 -1.82
C VAL A 14 -28.26 4.62 -2.44
N GLU A 15 -29.35 4.04 -1.97
CA GLU A 15 -30.70 4.37 -2.42
C GLU A 15 -31.17 5.72 -1.88
N SER A 16 -30.94 6.03 -0.61
CA SER A 16 -31.26 7.36 -0.04
C SER A 16 -30.50 8.49 -0.73
N SER A 17 -29.21 8.30 -1.01
CA SER A 17 -28.42 9.31 -1.74
C SER A 17 -28.84 9.46 -3.21
N ARG A 18 -29.42 8.43 -3.84
CA ARG A 18 -30.06 8.55 -5.16
C ARG A 18 -31.40 9.29 -5.09
N VAL A 19 -32.19 9.07 -4.03
CA VAL A 19 -33.44 9.81 -3.77
C VAL A 19 -33.17 11.29 -3.50
N ASP A 20 -32.05 11.62 -2.84
CA ASP A 20 -31.58 13.00 -2.60
C ASP A 20 -30.94 13.67 -3.85
N GLY A 21 -31.02 13.05 -5.02
CA GLY A 21 -30.53 13.62 -6.29
C GLY A 21 -29.01 13.65 -6.43
N ALA A 22 -28.26 12.85 -5.66
CA ALA A 22 -26.81 12.76 -5.81
C ALA A 22 -26.44 12.03 -7.11
N ASN A 23 -25.66 12.70 -7.96
CA ASN A 23 -25.11 12.12 -9.18
C ASN A 23 -24.18 10.91 -8.85
N GLU A 24 -24.06 9.91 -9.73
CA GLU A 24 -23.37 8.64 -9.41
C GLU A 24 -21.90 8.84 -8.97
N ARG A 25 -21.22 9.84 -9.53
CA ARG A 25 -19.85 10.23 -9.13
C ARG A 25 -19.78 10.73 -7.69
N ARG A 26 -20.84 11.38 -7.21
CA ARG A 26 -20.97 11.87 -5.83
C ARG A 26 -21.24 10.71 -4.88
N VAL A 27 -22.11 9.77 -5.26
CA VAL A 27 -22.40 8.53 -4.51
C VAL A 27 -21.13 7.68 -4.38
N TRP A 28 -20.38 7.47 -5.47
CA TRP A 28 -19.11 6.73 -5.42
C TRP A 28 -18.09 7.37 -4.47
N ARG A 29 -17.90 8.70 -4.53
CA ARG A 29 -16.91 9.39 -3.69
C ARG A 29 -17.31 9.55 -2.22
N HIS A 30 -18.60 9.75 -1.93
CA HIS A 30 -19.09 10.10 -0.60
C HIS A 30 -19.83 8.98 0.13
N VAL A 31 -20.21 7.90 -0.57
CA VAL A 31 -20.93 6.76 0.03
C VAL A 31 -20.12 5.48 -0.11
N VAL A 32 -19.70 5.12 -1.32
CA VAL A 32 -18.98 3.85 -1.57
C VAL A 32 -17.55 3.88 -1.01
N ILE A 33 -16.73 4.87 -1.41
CA ILE A 33 -15.32 4.98 -0.97
C ILE A 33 -15.19 5.04 0.55
N PRO A 34 -16.00 5.81 1.31
CA PRO A 34 -15.94 5.83 2.77
C PRO A 34 -16.27 4.50 3.43
N ASN A 35 -17.29 3.77 2.93
CA ASN A 35 -17.70 2.49 3.51
C ASN A 35 -16.66 1.38 3.31
N ILE A 36 -15.94 1.37 2.18
CA ILE A 36 -14.88 0.37 1.91
C ILE A 36 -13.51 0.74 2.50
N ARG A 37 -13.39 1.87 3.21
CA ARG A 37 -12.12 2.32 3.83
C ARG A 37 -11.46 1.29 4.74
N PRO A 38 -12.18 0.57 5.63
CA PRO A 38 -11.56 -0.43 6.50
C PRO A 38 -10.86 -1.54 5.69
N THR A 39 -11.43 -1.92 4.55
CA THR A 39 -10.81 -2.90 3.65
C THR A 39 -9.62 -2.30 2.91
N LEU A 40 -9.72 -1.06 2.43
CA LEU A 40 -8.58 -0.36 1.82
C LEU A 40 -7.40 -0.25 2.79
N MET A 41 -7.67 -0.06 4.08
CA MET A 41 -6.66 -0.10 5.15
C MET A 41 -5.96 -1.45 5.23
N PHE A 42 -6.76 -2.52 5.36
CA PHE A 42 -6.23 -3.86 5.49
C PHE A 42 -5.36 -4.22 4.28
N VAL A 43 -5.86 -3.92 3.07
CA VAL A 43 -5.13 -4.15 1.82
C VAL A 43 -3.85 -3.32 1.76
N SER A 44 -3.86 -2.06 2.18
CA SER A 44 -2.65 -1.22 2.13
C SER A 44 -1.58 -1.69 3.11
N VAL A 45 -1.93 -2.13 4.32
CA VAL A 45 -0.98 -2.79 5.23
C VAL A 45 -0.42 -4.05 4.58
N LEU A 46 -1.28 -4.87 3.98
CA LEU A 46 -0.87 -6.09 3.30
C LEU A 46 0.06 -5.81 2.11
N LEU A 47 -0.17 -4.72 1.37
CA LEU A 47 0.68 -4.28 0.27
C LEU A 47 2.05 -3.80 0.76
N VAL A 48 2.11 -3.10 1.90
CA VAL A 48 3.38 -2.69 2.52
C VAL A 48 4.19 -3.92 2.94
N ILE A 49 3.54 -4.90 3.57
CA ILE A 49 4.17 -6.19 3.93
C ILE A 49 4.63 -6.93 2.67
N GLY A 50 3.76 -6.99 1.66
CA GLY A 50 4.05 -7.61 0.36
C GLY A 50 5.25 -6.98 -0.33
N ALA A 51 5.39 -5.66 -0.28
CA ALA A 51 6.55 -4.96 -0.87
C ALA A 51 7.89 -5.42 -0.26
N VAL A 52 7.93 -5.73 1.03
CA VAL A 52 9.12 -6.32 1.68
C VAL A 52 9.34 -7.76 1.23
N GLN A 53 8.26 -8.54 1.01
CA GLN A 53 8.36 -9.92 0.52
C GLN A 53 8.81 -10.03 -0.95
N VAL A 54 8.57 -9.00 -1.76
CA VAL A 54 9.02 -8.96 -3.17
C VAL A 54 10.53 -9.14 -3.26
N PHE A 55 11.32 -8.55 -2.34
CA PHE A 55 12.76 -8.80 -2.28
C PHE A 55 13.09 -10.29 -2.22
N THR A 56 12.46 -11.01 -1.29
CA THR A 56 12.69 -12.45 -1.10
C THR A 56 12.35 -13.23 -2.37
N GLN A 57 11.22 -12.90 -3.02
CA GLN A 57 10.84 -13.54 -4.29
C GLN A 57 11.82 -13.24 -5.42
N VAL A 58 12.21 -11.98 -5.60
CA VAL A 58 13.17 -11.57 -6.64
C VAL A 58 14.50 -12.27 -6.42
N TYR A 59 15.00 -12.29 -5.18
CA TYR A 59 16.26 -12.91 -4.82
C TYR A 59 16.26 -14.42 -5.10
N ILE A 60 15.22 -15.14 -4.67
CA ILE A 60 15.11 -16.59 -4.86
C ILE A 60 14.92 -16.99 -6.32
N LEU A 61 14.03 -16.28 -7.04
CA LEU A 61 13.59 -16.71 -8.37
C LEU A 61 14.50 -16.22 -9.49
N THR A 62 15.08 -15.03 -9.34
CA THR A 62 15.79 -14.35 -10.44
C THR A 62 17.15 -13.81 -10.04
N ALA A 63 17.44 -13.72 -8.74
CA ALA A 63 18.60 -13.01 -8.20
C ALA A 63 18.78 -11.59 -8.78
N GLY A 64 17.66 -10.93 -9.15
CA GLY A 64 17.67 -9.61 -9.79
C GLY A 64 17.89 -9.60 -11.30
N GLY A 65 17.98 -10.76 -11.97
CA GLY A 65 18.26 -10.88 -13.39
C GLY A 65 17.04 -11.00 -14.33
N PRO A 66 17.27 -10.93 -15.66
CA PRO A 66 18.55 -10.64 -16.31
C PRO A 66 18.90 -9.14 -16.26
N PHE A 67 20.20 -8.81 -16.17
CA PHE A 67 20.74 -7.43 -16.18
C PHE A 67 20.11 -6.45 -15.18
N GLY A 68 19.69 -6.91 -13.99
CA GLY A 68 19.06 -6.03 -13.01
C GLY A 68 17.56 -5.76 -13.25
N SER A 69 16.95 -6.32 -14.30
CA SER A 69 15.58 -5.96 -14.72
C SER A 69 14.49 -6.26 -13.70
N THR A 70 14.71 -7.22 -12.79
CA THR A 70 13.79 -7.54 -11.70
C THR A 70 14.27 -7.02 -10.35
N SER A 71 15.42 -6.34 -10.32
CA SER A 71 16.04 -5.87 -9.08
C SER A 71 15.19 -4.81 -8.39
N VAL A 72 15.11 -4.91 -7.08
CA VAL A 72 14.47 -3.94 -6.19
C VAL A 72 15.52 -3.35 -5.25
N LEU A 73 15.27 -2.19 -4.65
CA LEU A 73 16.26 -1.52 -3.79
C LEU A 73 16.83 -2.41 -2.68
N MET A 74 16.05 -3.34 -2.13
CA MET A 74 16.53 -4.31 -1.15
C MET A 74 17.45 -5.40 -1.75
N THR A 75 17.28 -5.81 -3.01
CA THR A 75 18.22 -6.74 -3.65
C THR A 75 19.58 -6.09 -3.83
N ASP A 76 19.60 -4.81 -4.20
CA ASP A 76 20.83 -4.05 -4.37
C ASP A 76 21.52 -3.82 -3.01
N ALA A 77 20.76 -3.48 -1.97
CA ALA A 77 21.29 -3.34 -0.61
C ALA A 77 21.91 -4.66 -0.11
N TYR A 78 21.26 -5.79 -0.36
CA TYR A 78 21.77 -7.11 0.01
C TYR A 78 23.07 -7.44 -0.74
N GLN A 79 23.10 -7.24 -2.06
CA GLN A 79 24.28 -7.48 -2.86
C GLN A 79 25.45 -6.57 -2.44
N GLN A 80 25.17 -5.31 -2.10
CA GLN A 80 26.19 -4.40 -1.61
C GLN A 80 26.78 -4.85 -0.26
N ALA A 81 25.95 -5.34 0.66
CA ALA A 81 26.41 -5.80 1.97
C ALA A 81 27.23 -7.09 1.88
N PHE A 82 26.78 -8.07 1.09
CA PHE A 82 27.32 -9.43 1.14
C PHE A 82 28.23 -9.81 -0.04
N SER A 83 28.12 -9.13 -1.19
CA SER A 83 29.01 -9.36 -2.35
C SER A 83 30.12 -8.32 -2.42
N PHE A 84 29.79 -7.04 -2.21
CA PHE A 84 30.75 -5.93 -2.29
C PHE A 84 31.30 -5.49 -0.91
N PHE A 85 30.90 -6.17 0.18
CA PHE A 85 31.30 -5.90 1.57
C PHE A 85 31.17 -4.43 2.00
N SER A 86 30.25 -3.71 1.35
CA SER A 86 30.05 -2.27 1.50
C SER A 86 28.82 -2.01 2.36
N PHE A 87 28.94 -2.38 3.64
CA PHE A 87 27.85 -2.34 4.61
C PHE A 87 27.28 -0.94 4.85
N SER A 88 28.10 0.10 4.75
CA SER A 88 27.66 1.50 4.93
C SER A 88 26.69 1.94 3.83
N TYR A 89 26.94 1.54 2.58
CA TYR A 89 26.05 1.85 1.46
C TYR A 89 24.76 1.03 1.52
N ALA A 90 24.85 -0.25 1.89
CA ALA A 90 23.67 -1.07 2.16
C ALA A 90 22.80 -0.48 3.29
N ALA A 91 23.42 -0.01 4.37
CA ALA A 91 22.74 0.66 5.47
C ALA A 91 22.08 1.97 5.03
N ALA A 92 22.71 2.74 4.13
CA ALA A 92 22.11 3.94 3.56
C ALA A 92 20.82 3.63 2.80
N ILE A 93 20.83 2.61 1.92
CA ILE A 93 19.64 2.18 1.18
C ILE A 93 18.53 1.71 2.15
N ALA A 94 18.88 0.88 3.13
CA ALA A 94 17.92 0.38 4.12
C ALA A 94 17.29 1.51 4.94
N SER A 95 18.09 2.50 5.38
CA SER A 95 17.60 3.65 6.12
C SER A 95 16.66 4.54 5.29
N LEU A 96 16.98 4.77 4.01
CA LEU A 96 16.13 5.51 3.09
C LEU A 96 14.78 4.80 2.91
N MET A 97 14.79 3.49 2.72
CA MET A 97 13.58 2.68 2.60
C MET A 97 12.73 2.73 3.88
N ALA A 98 13.37 2.67 5.05
CA ALA A 98 12.67 2.82 6.32
C ALA A 98 11.97 4.18 6.43
N VAL A 99 12.63 5.28 6.02
CA VAL A 99 12.02 6.62 6.01
C VAL A 99 10.83 6.68 5.04
N VAL A 100 10.95 6.10 3.84
CA VAL A 100 9.86 6.06 2.86
C VAL A 100 8.66 5.28 3.40
N ILE A 101 8.88 4.08 3.92
CA ILE A 101 7.82 3.24 4.49
C ILE A 101 7.17 3.95 5.67
N PHE A 102 7.96 4.51 6.58
CA PHE A 102 7.46 5.24 7.74
C PHE A 102 6.65 6.48 7.34
N GLY A 103 7.12 7.24 6.35
CA GLY A 103 6.41 8.38 5.79
C GLY A 103 5.07 7.97 5.15
N LEU A 104 5.05 6.87 4.40
CA LEU A 104 3.82 6.31 3.83
C LEU A 104 2.87 5.83 4.92
N SER A 105 3.35 5.15 5.95
CA SER A 105 2.53 4.72 7.10
C SER A 105 1.93 5.92 7.84
N ILE A 106 2.71 6.97 8.10
CA ILE A 106 2.19 8.21 8.71
C ILE A 106 1.15 8.86 7.82
N LEU A 107 1.41 8.95 6.51
CA LEU A 107 0.46 9.52 5.55
C LEU A 107 -0.84 8.74 5.53
N GLN A 108 -0.76 7.40 5.50
CA GLN A 108 -1.89 6.48 5.55
C GLN A 108 -2.72 6.70 6.83
N ILE A 109 -2.06 6.81 7.99
CA ILE A 109 -2.72 7.08 9.28
C ILE A 109 -3.34 8.49 9.30
N ARG A 110 -2.64 9.52 8.82
CA ARG A 110 -3.11 10.92 8.84
C ARG A 110 -4.28 11.18 7.90
N LEU A 111 -4.25 10.62 6.69
CA LEU A 111 -5.37 10.69 5.76
C LEU A 111 -6.62 10.04 6.35
N MET A 112 -6.43 9.07 7.24
CA MET A 112 -7.54 8.41 7.92
C MET A 112 -8.10 9.22 9.09
N ARG A 113 -7.22 9.69 9.99
CA ARG A 113 -7.61 10.31 11.26
C ARG A 113 -8.39 11.63 11.11
N ARG A 114 -8.37 12.23 9.92
CA ARG A 114 -9.13 13.47 9.61
C ARG A 114 -10.64 13.27 9.46
N ARG A 115 -11.19 12.05 9.55
CA ARG A 115 -12.62 11.80 9.24
C ARG A 115 -13.39 10.93 10.23
N ASP A 116 -12.81 10.59 11.38
CA ASP A 116 -13.53 9.98 12.52
C ASP A 116 -14.18 11.03 13.45
N VAL A 117 -14.11 12.32 13.06
CA VAL A 117 -14.70 13.45 13.78
C VAL A 117 -15.61 14.23 12.81
N SER A 118 -16.72 13.61 12.40
CA SER A 118 -17.86 14.29 11.77
C SER A 118 -19.09 13.41 11.83
#